data_AF-A0A4Q3TV59-F1
#
_entry.id   AF-A0A4Q3TV59-F1
#
_cell.length_a   1.000
_cell.length_b   1.000
_cell.length_c   1.000
_cell.angle_alpha   90.00
_cell.angle_beta   90.00
_cell.angle_gamma   90.00
#
_symmetry.space_group_name_H-M   'P 1'
#
loop_
_entity.id
_entity.type
_entity.pdbx_description
1 polymer ?
#
loop_
_entity_poly.entity_id
_entity_poly.type
_entity_poly.pdbx_seq_one_letter_code
_entity_poly.pdbx_strand_id
1 'polypeptide(L)' 'MDLAVLGLHHVTAVTADVVGNLNFYTGPLGMRLVKKSVNQDDVSAYHLFYA' A
#
# COMPACT_ATOMS: atom_id res chain seq x y z
N MET A 1 -2.02 25.19 -18.14
CA MET A 1 -2.00 24.44 -16.87
C MET A 1 -0.56 24.11 -16.57
N ASP A 2 -0.10 24.44 -15.38
CA ASP A 2 1.23 24.07 -14.92
C ASP A 2 1.25 22.56 -14.60
N LEU A 3 2.28 21.85 -15.07
CA LEU A 3 2.45 20.39 -14.92
C LEU A 3 3.41 20.04 -13.78
N ALA A 4 3.64 20.98 -12.86
CA ALA A 4 4.53 20.77 -11.73
C ALA A 4 4.10 19.56 -10.86
N VAL A 5 5.05 18.69 -10.55
CA VAL A 5 4.86 17.56 -9.63
C VAL A 5 4.76 18.11 -8.20
N LEU A 6 3.63 17.85 -7.54
CA LEU A 6 3.33 18.42 -6.21
C LEU A 6 4.00 17.66 -5.05
N GLY A 7 4.52 16.46 -5.30
CA GLY A 7 5.17 15.63 -4.28
C GLY A 7 4.99 14.14 -4.52
N LEU A 8 5.24 13.35 -3.47
CA LEU A 8 5.05 11.90 -3.48
C LEU A 8 3.55 11.57 -3.44
N HIS A 9 3.11 10.70 -4.35
CA HIS A 9 1.72 10.25 -4.42
C HIS A 9 1.50 8.96 -3.61
N HIS A 10 2.39 7.97 -3.74
CA HIS A 10 2.48 6.79 -2.88
C HIS A 10 3.86 6.13 -3.06
N VAL A 11 4.18 5.19 -2.19
CA VAL A 11 5.36 4.30 -2.31
C VAL A 11 4.87 2.86 -2.28
N THR A 12 5.36 2.03 -3.19
CA THR A 12 5.03 0.60 -3.26
C THR A 12 6.27 -0.23 -2.90
N ALA A 13 6.07 -1.27 -2.10
CA ALA A 13 7.10 -2.21 -1.68
C ALA A 13 6.55 -3.65 -1.67
N VAL A 14 7.44 -4.64 -1.53
CA VAL A 14 7.09 -6.07 -1.54
C VAL A 14 7.25 -6.67 -0.15
N THR A 15 6.28 -7.49 0.25
CA THR A 15 6.34 -8.32 1.47
C THR A 15 6.10 -9.78 1.12
N ALA A 16 6.76 -10.68 1.84
CA ALA A 16 6.48 -12.13 1.76
C ALA A 16 5.36 -12.56 2.74
N ASP A 17 4.99 -11.72 3.71
CA ASP A 17 3.98 -12.00 4.72
C ASP A 17 2.93 -10.87 4.75
N VAL A 18 1.74 -11.17 4.23
CA VAL A 18 0.62 -10.22 4.16
C VAL A 18 0.03 -9.89 5.53
N VAL A 19 0.05 -10.85 6.47
CA VAL A 19 -0.53 -10.67 7.81
C VAL A 19 0.44 -9.87 8.68
N GLY A 20 1.72 -10.22 8.66
CA GLY A 20 2.78 -9.44 9.31
C GLY A 20 2.82 -8.00 8.81
N ASN A 21 2.69 -7.79 7.50
CA ASN A 21 2.59 -6.46 6.89
C ASN A 21 1.38 -5.68 7.44
N LEU A 22 0.19 -6.28 7.42
CA LEU A 22 -1.01 -5.65 7.96
C LEU A 22 -0.83 -5.24 9.41
N ASN A 23 -0.37 -6.16 10.26
CA ASN A 23 -0.18 -5.90 11.69
C ASN A 23 0.85 -4.79 11.95
N PHE A 24 1.93 -4.74 11.19
CA PHE A 24 2.97 -3.71 11.33
C PHE A 24 2.44 -2.32 10.95
N TYR A 25 1.78 -2.20 9.80
CA TYR A 25 1.26 -0.91 9.33
C TYR A 25 0.07 -0.41 10.15
N THR A 26 -0.85 -1.27 10.59
CA THR A 26 -2.03 -0.84 11.37
C THR A 26 -1.80 -0.78 12.87
N GLY A 27 -0.79 -1.49 13.39
CA GLY A 27 -0.44 -1.51 14.80
C GLY A 27 0.57 -0.41 15.13
N PRO A 28 1.89 -0.72 15.17
CA PRO A 28 2.93 0.24 15.54
C PRO A 28 2.89 1.58 14.79
N LEU A 29 2.58 1.55 13.49
CA LEU A 29 2.51 2.77 12.67
C LEU A 29 1.14 3.45 12.70
N GLY A 30 0.10 2.77 13.22
CA GLY A 30 -1.25 3.32 13.35
C GLY A 30 -1.95 3.72 12.04
N MET A 31 -1.46 3.25 10.88
CA MET A 31 -2.04 3.59 9.59
C MET A 31 -3.35 2.83 9.35
N ARG A 32 -4.25 3.40 8.54
CA ARG A 32 -5.51 2.75 8.17
C ARG A 32 -5.32 1.94 6.90
N LEU A 33 -5.77 0.68 6.88
CA LEU A 33 -5.95 -0.06 5.63
C LEU A 33 -7.10 0.59 4.83
N VAL A 34 -6.77 1.39 3.83
CA VAL A 34 -7.75 2.14 3.02
C VAL A 34 -8.25 1.35 1.81
N LYS A 35 -7.49 0.36 1.35
CA LYS A 35 -7.92 -0.54 0.28
C LYS A 35 -7.24 -1.90 0.37
N LYS A 36 -8.03 -2.95 0.17
CA LYS A 36 -7.59 -4.33 -0.06
C LYS A 36 -8.00 -4.74 -1.46
N SER A 37 -7.02 -5.09 -2.28
CA SER A 37 -7.18 -5.46 -3.69
C SER A 37 -6.21 -6.59 -4.01
N VAL A 38 -6.23 -7.03 -5.26
CA VAL A 38 -5.12 -7.77 -5.89
C VAL A 38 -4.32 -6.84 -6.81
N ASN A 39 -3.11 -7.24 -7.18
CA ASN A 39 -2.32 -6.57 -8.21
C ASN A 39 -3.04 -6.70 -9.57
N GLN A 40 -2.99 -5.63 -10.37
CA GLN A 40 -3.64 -5.59 -11.68
C GLN A 40 -2.88 -6.41 -12.73
N ASP A 41 -1.56 -6.54 -12.58
CA ASP A 41 -0.72 -7.35 -13.47
C ASP A 41 -0.73 -8.83 -13.07
N ASP A 42 -1.00 -9.14 -11.79
CA ASP A 42 -1.06 -10.49 -11.24
C ASP A 42 -2.12 -10.58 -10.13
N VAL A 43 -3.27 -11.15 -10.47
CA VAL A 43 -4.41 -11.29 -9.54
C VAL A 43 -4.17 -12.31 -8.42
N SER A 44 -3.08 -13.08 -8.46
CA SER A 44 -2.70 -13.98 -7.36
C SER A 44 -2.05 -13.26 -6.19
N ALA A 45 -1.52 -12.04 -6.41
CA ALA A 45 -0.83 -11.25 -5.39
C ALA A 45 -1.77 -10.21 -4.75
N TYR A 46 -1.80 -10.17 -3.41
CA TYR A 46 -2.51 -9.09 -2.70
C TYR A 46 -1.80 -7.74 -2.87
N HIS A 47 -2.60 -6.68 -3.01
CA HIS A 47 -2.14 -5.30 -3.00
C HIS A 47 -2.90 -4.53 -1.91
N LEU A 48 -2.18 -4.18 -0.84
CA LEU A 48 -2.72 -3.48 0.33
C LEU A 48 -2.29 -2.02 0.31
N PHE A 49 -3.23 -1.12 0.57
CA PHE A 49 -2.99 0.33 0.59
C PHE A 49 -3.26 0.88 1.99
N TYR A 50 -2.33 1.68 2.50
CA TYR A 50 -2.39 2.30 3.82
C TYR A 50 -2.32 3.82 3.71
N ALA A 51 -3.02 4.55 4.59
CA ALA A 51 -2.94 6.00 4.75
C ALA A 51 -3.23 6.44 6.19
#